data_AF-A0A388Q029-F1
#
_entry.id   AF-A0A388Q029-F1
#
_cell.length_a   1.000
_cell.length_b   1.000
_cell.length_c   1.000
_cell.angle_alpha   90.00
_cell.angle_beta   90.00
_cell.angle_gamma   90.00
#
_symmetry.space_group_name_H-M   'P 1'
#
loop_
_entity.id
_entity.type
_entity.pdbx_description
1 polymer ?
#
loop_
_entity_poly.entity_id
_entity_poly.type
_entity_poly.pdbx_seq_one_letter_code
_entity_poly.pdbx_strand_id
1 'polypeptide(L)'
;MKLLRVGNLGAEKPAILDNGIIRDLSSVIKDIDRTTIGDDLINTIKKLDISKLPQLNNNLRIGASVSNPSNFLGIGLNFLDHALEQNLELPKEPIIFSKATSSICGPNDDLIIPKNSEKTDWEVEIAFVIGKKGKNISLAEAESYIFGYCLVCDFSEREWQKKRSGQWVKGKSSETFGPVGPYIVTKDEIKDVYNLNMSLDVNGKRMQTGNTSKMIHKMNFLTSYASEFMTLLPGDIITTGTPPGVGDSMKPPKYLKKGEVVTLSIDQLGSQKHSVV
;
A
#
# COMPACT_ATOMS: atom_id res chain seq x y z
N MET A 1 -16.96 0.20 -3.01
CA MET A 1 -16.42 0.47 -4.36
C MET A 1 -14.96 0.07 -4.44
N LYS A 2 -14.48 -0.28 -5.64
CA LYS A 2 -13.07 -0.55 -5.95
C LYS A 2 -12.56 0.44 -7.01
N LEU A 3 -11.80 1.44 -6.60
CA LEU A 3 -11.32 2.52 -7.47
C LEU A 3 -9.87 2.26 -7.91
N LEU A 4 -9.57 2.48 -9.19
CA LEU A 4 -8.25 2.21 -9.78
C LEU A 4 -7.88 3.23 -10.84
N ARG A 5 -6.59 3.27 -11.21
CA ARG A 5 -6.08 4.08 -12.32
C ARG A 5 -5.54 3.14 -13.40
N VAL A 6 -5.91 3.33 -14.65
CA VAL A 6 -5.50 2.45 -15.77
C VAL A 6 -4.97 3.23 -16.97
N GLY A 7 -3.93 2.73 -17.62
CA GLY A 7 -3.30 3.34 -18.78
C GLY A 7 -1.78 3.34 -18.71
N ASN A 8 -1.16 3.96 -19.72
CA ASN A 8 0.29 4.15 -19.76
C ASN A 8 0.76 5.02 -18.60
N LEU A 9 2.00 4.81 -18.16
CA LEU A 9 2.60 5.58 -17.06
C LEU A 9 2.50 7.09 -17.34
N GLY A 10 1.90 7.84 -16.40
CA GLY A 10 1.72 9.28 -16.50
C GLY A 10 0.52 9.74 -17.36
N ALA A 11 -0.22 8.79 -17.95
CA ALA A 11 -1.43 9.04 -18.73
C ALA A 11 -2.58 8.13 -18.26
N GLU A 12 -2.55 7.68 -17.01
CA GLU A 12 -3.62 6.85 -16.46
C GLU A 12 -4.93 7.62 -16.33
N LYS A 13 -6.03 6.90 -16.56
CA LYS A 13 -7.40 7.37 -16.34
C LYS A 13 -7.94 6.85 -15.03
N PRO A 14 -8.75 7.65 -14.30
CA PRO A 14 -9.50 7.14 -13.16
C PRO A 14 -10.56 6.14 -13.64
N ALA A 15 -10.76 5.07 -12.88
CA ALA A 15 -11.70 4.01 -13.21
C ALA A 15 -12.30 3.37 -11.93
N ILE A 16 -13.37 2.61 -12.13
CA ILE A 16 -14.00 1.76 -11.11
C ILE A 16 -14.12 0.33 -11.61
N LEU A 17 -13.87 -0.64 -10.73
CA LEU A 17 -14.07 -2.06 -11.02
C LEU A 17 -15.50 -2.47 -10.65
N ASP A 18 -16.28 -2.86 -11.65
CA ASP A 18 -17.67 -3.31 -11.54
C ASP A 18 -17.76 -4.77 -12.02
N ASN A 19 -17.88 -5.73 -11.09
CA ASN A 19 -18.01 -7.16 -11.40
C ASN A 19 -16.94 -7.69 -12.38
N GLY A 20 -15.69 -7.23 -12.24
CA GLY A 20 -14.57 -7.62 -13.11
C GLY A 20 -14.42 -6.79 -14.38
N ILE A 21 -15.33 -5.83 -14.61
CA ILE A 21 -15.28 -4.89 -15.73
C ILE A 21 -14.70 -3.57 -15.25
N ILE A 22 -13.65 -3.09 -15.92
CA ILE A 22 -13.06 -1.77 -15.64
C ILE A 22 -13.87 -0.72 -16.39
N ARG A 23 -14.39 0.28 -15.67
CA ARG A 23 -15.21 1.36 -16.24
C ARG A 23 -14.58 2.72 -16.06
N ASP A 24 -14.62 3.53 -17.12
CA ASP A 24 -14.01 4.86 -17.19
C ASP A 24 -14.75 5.85 -16.28
N LEU A 25 -14.03 6.51 -15.35
CA LEU A 25 -14.54 7.59 -14.51
C LEU A 25 -14.11 8.98 -14.98
N SER A 26 -13.45 9.11 -16.13
CA SER A 26 -12.90 10.38 -16.63
C SER A 26 -13.97 11.45 -16.90
N SER A 27 -15.24 11.07 -17.06
CA SER A 27 -16.36 12.01 -17.17
C SER A 27 -16.89 12.51 -15.83
N VAL A 28 -16.44 11.92 -14.71
CA VAL A 28 -16.90 12.20 -13.34
C VAL A 28 -15.81 12.92 -12.55
N ILE A 29 -14.57 12.45 -12.67
CA ILE A 29 -13.40 13.01 -12.01
C ILE A 29 -12.22 13.09 -12.97
N LYS A 30 -11.31 14.03 -12.70
CA LYS A 30 -10.08 14.18 -13.48
C LYS A 30 -9.09 13.04 -13.23
N ASP A 31 -8.85 12.72 -11.97
CA ASP A 31 -7.99 11.62 -11.52
C ASP A 31 -8.36 11.21 -10.09
N ILE A 32 -7.79 10.12 -9.56
CA ILE A 32 -7.88 9.74 -8.14
C ILE A 32 -6.67 10.37 -7.42
N ASP A 33 -6.84 11.56 -6.87
CA ASP A 33 -5.77 12.36 -6.27
C ASP A 33 -6.26 13.13 -5.03
N ARG A 34 -5.40 13.97 -4.45
CA ARG A 34 -5.73 14.80 -3.28
C ARG A 34 -6.91 15.76 -3.46
N THR A 35 -7.34 16.03 -4.68
CA THR A 35 -8.45 16.95 -4.99
C THR A 35 -9.78 16.22 -5.12
N THR A 36 -9.76 14.92 -5.38
CA THR A 36 -10.97 14.10 -5.59
C THR A 36 -11.19 13.08 -4.48
N ILE A 37 -10.15 12.59 -3.82
CA ILE A 37 -10.26 11.67 -2.68
C ILE A 37 -11.00 12.36 -1.52
N GLY A 38 -12.14 11.80 -1.13
CA GLY A 38 -12.99 12.30 -0.04
C GLY A 38 -14.43 11.78 -0.12
N ASP A 39 -15.25 12.14 0.87
CA ASP A 39 -16.64 11.68 0.97
C ASP A 39 -17.50 12.11 -0.24
N ASP A 40 -17.21 13.28 -0.83
CA ASP A 40 -17.92 13.81 -1.99
C ASP A 40 -17.78 12.90 -3.22
N LEU A 41 -16.63 12.27 -3.42
CA LEU A 41 -16.43 11.31 -4.51
C LEU A 41 -17.28 10.06 -4.29
N ILE A 42 -17.28 9.50 -3.07
CA ILE A 42 -18.11 8.33 -2.74
C ILE A 42 -19.58 8.65 -2.98
N ASN A 43 -20.05 9.80 -2.47
CA ASN A 43 -21.43 10.24 -2.62
C ASN A 43 -21.81 10.48 -4.09
N THR A 44 -20.88 11.00 -4.89
CA THR A 44 -21.08 11.20 -6.33
C THR A 44 -21.23 9.85 -7.03
N ILE A 45 -20.30 8.92 -6.82
CA ILE A 45 -20.34 7.60 -7.48
C ILE A 45 -21.57 6.80 -7.04
N LYS A 46 -22.02 6.88 -5.77
CA LYS A 46 -23.22 6.17 -5.29
C LYS A 46 -24.50 6.59 -6.01
N LYS A 47 -24.52 7.78 -6.62
CA LYS A 47 -25.67 8.29 -7.40
C LYS A 47 -25.59 7.93 -8.88
N LEU A 48 -24.47 7.38 -9.35
CA LEU A 48 -24.29 6.97 -10.73
C LEU A 48 -24.80 5.56 -10.96
N ASP A 49 -25.36 5.33 -12.14
CA ASP A 49 -25.51 3.99 -12.68
C ASP A 49 -24.17 3.56 -13.28
N ILE A 50 -23.33 2.95 -12.45
CA ILE A 50 -21.97 2.53 -12.85
C ILE A 50 -22.01 1.62 -14.09
N SER A 51 -23.09 0.84 -14.27
CA SER A 51 -23.21 -0.11 -15.38
C SER A 51 -23.28 0.56 -16.76
N LYS A 52 -23.62 1.86 -16.80
CA LYS A 52 -23.70 2.68 -18.01
C LYS A 52 -22.41 3.43 -18.35
N LEU A 53 -21.43 3.44 -17.45
CA LEU A 53 -20.14 4.07 -17.73
C LEU A 53 -19.39 3.29 -18.82
N PRO A 54 -18.63 3.99 -19.70
CA PRO A 54 -17.86 3.34 -20.76
C PRO A 54 -16.93 2.26 -20.20
N GLN A 55 -16.96 1.08 -20.83
CA GLN A 55 -16.02 0.01 -20.51
C GLN A 55 -14.64 0.33 -21.09
N LEU A 56 -13.60 0.12 -20.28
CA LEU A 56 -12.21 0.16 -20.72
C LEU A 56 -11.69 -1.25 -21.04
N ASN A 57 -10.62 -1.31 -21.82
CA ASN A 57 -9.95 -2.57 -22.11
C ASN A 57 -9.29 -3.10 -20.83
N ASN A 58 -9.61 -4.35 -20.46
CA ASN A 58 -9.05 -4.99 -19.26
C ASN A 58 -7.55 -5.30 -19.36
N ASN A 59 -6.96 -5.22 -20.56
CA ASN A 59 -5.52 -5.42 -20.79
C ASN A 59 -4.69 -4.14 -20.60
N LEU A 60 -5.32 -3.02 -20.24
CA LEU A 60 -4.58 -1.81 -19.89
C LEU A 60 -3.76 -2.04 -18.62
N ARG A 61 -2.54 -1.48 -18.59
CA ARG A 61 -1.72 -1.42 -17.38
C ARG A 61 -2.52 -0.76 -16.25
N ILE A 62 -2.45 -1.33 -15.05
CA ILE A 62 -2.96 -0.71 -13.83
C ILE A 62 -1.83 0.13 -13.25
N GLY A 63 -2.07 1.43 -13.05
CA GLY A 63 -1.15 2.34 -12.38
C GLY A 63 -1.35 2.35 -10.86
N ALA A 64 -0.56 3.17 -10.16
CA ALA A 64 -0.73 3.36 -8.74
C ALA A 64 -2.14 3.92 -8.45
N SER A 65 -2.83 3.38 -7.44
CA SER A 65 -4.24 3.73 -7.18
C SER A 65 -4.47 5.18 -6.76
N VAL A 66 -3.45 5.86 -6.23
CA VAL A 66 -3.47 7.29 -5.89
C VAL A 66 -2.44 8.02 -6.75
N SER A 67 -2.87 9.08 -7.41
CA SER A 67 -2.01 9.99 -8.17
C SER A 67 -1.42 11.06 -7.25
N ASN A 68 -0.11 11.23 -7.31
CA ASN A 68 0.64 12.30 -6.62
C ASN A 68 0.28 12.51 -5.13
N PRO A 69 0.34 11.46 -4.28
CA PRO A 69 0.12 11.63 -2.84
C PRO A 69 1.17 12.56 -2.23
N SER A 70 0.82 13.29 -1.17
CA SER A 70 1.77 14.20 -0.52
C SER A 70 2.73 13.43 0.38
N ASN A 71 2.21 12.46 1.14
CA ASN A 71 2.97 11.58 2.00
C ASN A 71 2.79 10.11 1.62
N PHE A 72 3.89 9.36 1.70
CA PHE A 72 3.87 7.90 1.78
C PHE A 72 4.63 7.47 3.03
N LEU A 73 3.91 6.99 4.03
CA LEU A 73 4.44 6.61 5.33
C LEU A 73 4.37 5.09 5.51
N GLY A 74 5.34 4.52 6.21
CA GLY A 74 5.33 3.13 6.65
C GLY A 74 5.42 3.02 8.17
N ILE A 75 4.85 1.94 8.70
CA ILE A 75 4.89 1.59 10.12
C ILE A 75 5.79 0.39 10.34
N GLY A 76 6.84 0.57 11.12
CA GLY A 76 7.76 -0.51 11.49
C GLY A 76 7.21 -1.39 12.62
N LEU A 77 7.54 -2.69 12.59
CA LEU A 77 7.34 -3.64 13.68
C LEU A 77 5.89 -3.70 14.22
N ASN A 78 4.90 -3.64 13.34
CA ASN A 78 3.49 -3.52 13.74
C ASN A 78 2.68 -4.83 13.69
N PHE A 79 3.32 -5.99 13.47
CA PHE A 79 2.69 -7.30 13.51
C PHE A 79 3.32 -8.14 14.62
N LEU A 80 2.51 -8.60 15.57
CA LEU A 80 3.00 -9.31 16.76
C LEU A 80 3.88 -10.50 16.40
N ASP A 81 3.41 -11.33 15.48
CA ASP A 81 4.12 -12.54 15.09
C ASP A 81 5.47 -12.21 14.43
N HIS A 82 5.60 -11.06 13.77
CA HIS A 82 6.86 -10.60 13.15
C HIS A 82 7.85 -10.07 14.17
N ALA A 83 7.38 -9.34 15.18
CA ALA A 83 8.23 -8.91 16.29
C ALA A 83 8.79 -10.11 17.07
N LEU A 84 7.97 -11.15 17.27
CA LEU A 84 8.39 -12.40 17.89
C LEU A 84 9.43 -13.16 17.05
N GLU A 85 9.30 -13.20 15.71
CA GLU A 85 10.29 -13.82 14.80
C GLU A 85 11.69 -13.22 14.97
N GLN A 86 11.77 -11.91 15.19
CA GLN A 86 13.04 -11.19 15.33
C GLN A 86 13.55 -11.13 16.78
N ASN A 87 12.84 -11.70 17.76
CA ASN A 87 13.13 -11.56 19.19
C ASN A 87 13.33 -10.08 19.61
N LEU A 88 12.57 -9.16 19.01
CA LEU A 88 12.64 -7.74 19.33
C LEU A 88 11.67 -7.39 20.45
N GLU A 89 12.09 -6.52 21.36
CA GLU A 89 11.15 -5.85 22.26
C GLU A 89 10.18 -5.00 21.43
N LEU A 90 8.88 -5.13 21.71
CA LEU A 90 7.88 -4.31 21.05
C LEU A 90 8.14 -2.83 21.38
N PRO A 91 8.18 -1.95 20.37
CA PRO A 91 8.36 -0.54 20.62
C PRO A 91 7.18 0.00 21.44
N LYS A 92 7.47 0.90 22.38
CA LYS A 92 6.43 1.53 23.23
C LYS A 92 5.49 2.43 22.43
N GLU A 93 5.95 2.92 21.29
CA GLU A 93 5.24 3.80 20.38
C GLU A 93 5.43 3.32 18.93
N PRO A 94 4.48 3.57 18.01
CA PRO A 94 4.63 3.19 16.61
C PRO A 94 5.86 3.81 15.96
N ILE A 95 6.66 3.01 15.28
CA ILE A 95 7.76 3.52 14.45
C ILE A 95 7.16 4.02 13.14
N ILE A 96 7.17 5.34 12.92
CA ILE A 96 6.77 5.96 11.65
C ILE A 96 8.02 6.32 10.85
N PHE A 97 8.06 5.91 9.58
CA PHE A 97 9.09 6.34 8.63
C PHE A 97 8.47 6.78 7.30
N SER A 98 9.20 7.57 6.54
CA SER A 98 8.79 8.01 5.20
C SER A 98 9.38 7.13 4.10
N LYS A 99 8.58 6.90 3.07
CA LYS A 99 9.00 6.47 1.73
C LYS A 99 8.91 7.68 0.81
N ALA A 100 9.86 7.84 -0.10
CA ALA A 100 9.73 8.89 -1.12
C ALA A 100 8.53 8.58 -2.02
N THR A 101 7.70 9.59 -2.32
CA THR A 101 6.55 9.41 -3.21
C THR A 101 6.97 9.07 -4.64
N SER A 102 8.22 9.37 -5.02
CA SER A 102 8.85 8.93 -6.27
C SER A 102 9.10 7.41 -6.35
N SER A 103 8.97 6.67 -5.24
CA SER A 103 9.06 5.20 -5.25
C SER A 103 7.75 4.52 -5.67
N ILE A 104 6.65 5.29 -5.75
CA ILE A 104 5.32 4.76 -6.01
C ILE A 104 5.20 4.33 -7.48
N CYS A 105 4.72 3.10 -7.69
CA CYS A 105 4.48 2.54 -9.01
C CYS A 105 3.19 1.72 -9.05
N GLY A 106 2.85 1.22 -10.23
CA GLY A 106 1.69 0.37 -10.43
C GLY A 106 1.83 -1.00 -9.74
N PRO A 107 0.71 -1.64 -9.39
CA PRO A 107 0.66 -2.94 -8.70
C PRO A 107 1.31 -4.11 -9.46
N ASN A 108 1.58 -3.95 -10.76
CA ASN A 108 2.18 -4.99 -11.60
C ASN A 108 3.35 -4.46 -12.42
N ASP A 109 3.89 -3.30 -12.04
CA ASP A 109 5.13 -2.81 -12.65
C ASP A 109 6.31 -3.68 -12.19
N ASP A 110 7.36 -3.76 -12.99
CA ASP A 110 8.57 -4.48 -12.61
C ASP A 110 9.23 -3.86 -11.37
N LEU A 111 9.85 -4.69 -10.54
CA LEU A 111 10.70 -4.26 -9.43
C LEU A 111 12.12 -4.07 -9.94
N ILE A 112 12.61 -2.84 -9.95
CA ILE A 112 13.97 -2.50 -10.33
C ILE A 112 14.90 -2.76 -9.14
N ILE A 113 15.89 -3.66 -9.29
CA ILE A 113 16.96 -3.78 -8.29
C ILE A 113 17.84 -2.52 -8.39
N PRO A 114 17.96 -1.72 -7.32
CA PRO A 114 18.73 -0.50 -7.37
C PRO A 114 20.21 -0.79 -7.62
N LYS A 115 20.90 0.12 -8.31
CA LYS A 115 22.36 -0.01 -8.51
C LYS A 115 23.08 -0.12 -7.17
N ASN A 116 23.95 -1.13 -7.03
CA ASN A 116 24.68 -1.45 -5.80
C ASN A 116 23.78 -1.89 -4.63
N SER A 117 22.54 -2.34 -4.89
CA SER A 117 21.80 -3.10 -3.90
C SER A 117 22.46 -4.47 -3.70
N GLU A 118 22.54 -4.90 -2.45
CA GLU A 118 23.03 -6.22 -2.06
C GLU A 118 21.91 -7.07 -1.44
N LYS A 119 20.89 -6.42 -0.88
CA LYS A 119 19.89 -7.02 0.00
C LYS A 119 18.50 -6.47 -0.25
N THR A 120 18.04 -6.51 -1.50
CA THR A 120 16.65 -6.19 -1.84
C THR A 120 15.73 -7.27 -1.27
N ASP A 121 14.70 -6.86 -0.55
CA ASP A 121 13.80 -7.71 0.25
C ASP A 121 12.33 -7.29 0.04
N TRP A 122 11.40 -8.14 0.47
CA TRP A 122 9.96 -8.00 0.28
C TRP A 122 9.20 -7.86 1.60
N GLU A 123 8.05 -7.19 1.54
CA GLU A 123 7.13 -7.00 2.66
C GLU A 123 5.70 -6.84 2.13
N VAL A 124 4.81 -7.84 2.29
CA VAL A 124 3.37 -7.65 1.98
C VAL A 124 2.68 -6.85 3.07
N GLU A 125 2.02 -5.76 2.68
CA GLU A 125 1.37 -4.87 3.64
C GLU A 125 -0.01 -4.43 3.18
N ILE A 126 -0.87 -4.15 4.15
CA ILE A 126 -2.09 -3.37 3.94
C ILE A 126 -1.80 -1.90 4.23
N ALA A 127 -2.26 -1.03 3.36
CA ALA A 127 -2.21 0.41 3.55
C ALA A 127 -3.62 1.01 3.59
N PHE A 128 -3.74 2.14 4.25
CA PHE A 128 -4.95 2.97 4.21
C PHE A 128 -4.65 4.33 3.59
N VAL A 129 -5.67 4.88 2.93
CA VAL A 129 -5.60 6.18 2.24
C VAL A 129 -6.40 7.20 3.05
N ILE A 130 -5.79 8.34 3.34
CA ILE A 130 -6.47 9.44 4.03
C ILE A 130 -7.47 10.11 3.09
N GLY A 131 -8.69 10.35 3.57
CA GLY A 131 -9.80 10.97 2.85
C GLY A 131 -10.05 12.44 3.21
N LYS A 132 -9.47 12.92 4.30
CA LYS A 132 -9.75 14.24 4.86
C LYS A 132 -8.47 14.89 5.38
N LYS A 133 -8.37 16.21 5.20
CA LYS A 133 -7.29 16.98 5.81
C LYS A 133 -7.49 17.02 7.33
N GLY A 134 -6.45 16.69 8.12
CA GLY A 134 -6.54 16.75 9.58
C GLY A 134 -5.20 16.84 10.29
N LYS A 135 -5.21 17.48 11.46
CA LYS A 135 -4.07 17.66 12.38
C LYS A 135 -4.62 17.48 13.79
N ASN A 136 -3.89 16.78 14.68
CA ASN A 136 -4.35 16.48 16.04
C ASN A 136 -5.74 15.82 16.07
N ILE A 137 -5.96 14.87 15.17
CA ILE A 137 -7.20 14.10 15.02
C ILE A 137 -7.37 13.22 16.26
N SER A 138 -8.55 13.29 16.89
CA SER A 138 -8.86 12.43 18.03
C SER A 138 -9.04 10.97 17.60
N LEU A 139 -8.73 10.03 18.50
CA LEU A 139 -8.91 8.60 18.22
C LEU A 139 -10.36 8.24 17.83
N ALA A 140 -11.34 8.93 18.42
CA ALA A 140 -12.76 8.69 18.15
C ALA A 140 -13.17 9.11 16.73
N GLU A 141 -12.52 10.13 16.16
CA GLU A 141 -12.83 10.64 14.83
C GLU A 141 -11.98 9.99 13.73
N ALA A 142 -10.84 9.40 14.10
CA ALA A 142 -9.81 8.91 13.18
C ALA A 142 -10.34 8.00 12.07
N GLU A 143 -11.27 7.10 12.37
CA GLU A 143 -11.87 6.21 11.37
C GLU A 143 -12.57 7.00 10.24
N SER A 144 -13.15 8.15 10.55
CA SER A 144 -13.84 9.01 9.56
C SER A 144 -12.89 9.73 8.60
N TYR A 145 -11.58 9.74 8.90
CA TYR A 145 -10.52 10.30 8.05
C TYR A 145 -9.97 9.26 7.07
N ILE A 146 -10.27 7.97 7.23
CA ILE A 146 -9.84 6.93 6.30
C ILE A 146 -10.82 6.85 5.12
N PHE A 147 -10.30 6.98 3.90
CA PHE A 147 -11.07 6.85 2.66
C PHE A 147 -11.30 5.39 2.27
N GLY A 148 -10.25 4.58 2.37
CA GLY A 148 -10.27 3.17 2.00
C GLY A 148 -8.91 2.52 2.18
N TYR A 149 -8.81 1.27 1.72
CA TYR A 149 -7.66 0.40 1.94
C TYR A 149 -7.10 -0.10 0.61
N CYS A 150 -5.81 -0.36 0.55
CA CYS A 150 -5.15 -0.93 -0.63
C CYS A 150 -4.00 -1.85 -0.24
N LEU A 151 -3.61 -2.73 -1.17
CA LEU A 151 -2.46 -3.60 -1.04
C LEU A 151 -1.18 -2.82 -1.44
N VAL A 152 -0.12 -3.03 -0.67
CA VAL A 152 1.21 -2.46 -0.89
C VAL A 152 2.26 -3.56 -0.74
N CYS A 153 3.34 -3.48 -1.51
CA CYS A 153 4.59 -4.16 -1.18
C CYS A 153 5.62 -3.13 -0.70
N ASP A 154 6.10 -3.22 0.54
CA ASP A 154 7.16 -2.36 1.06
C ASP A 154 8.55 -2.93 0.75
N PHE A 155 8.93 -2.91 -0.53
CA PHE A 155 10.25 -3.35 -0.95
C PHE A 155 11.35 -2.56 -0.25
N SER A 156 12.40 -3.27 0.13
CA SER A 156 13.41 -2.77 1.07
C SER A 156 14.81 -3.16 0.68
N GLU A 157 15.75 -2.22 0.73
CA GLU A 157 17.18 -2.49 0.65
C GLU A 157 17.76 -2.52 2.07
N ARG A 158 18.06 -3.71 2.57
CA ARG A 158 18.39 -3.92 3.99
C ARG A 158 19.76 -3.40 4.38
N GLU A 159 20.73 -3.41 3.47
CA GLU A 159 22.06 -2.87 3.74
C GLU A 159 21.97 -1.34 3.92
N TRP A 160 21.21 -0.65 3.07
CA TRP A 160 21.01 0.78 3.13
C TRP A 160 20.12 1.18 4.31
N GLN A 161 19.09 0.38 4.60
CA GLN A 161 18.21 0.57 5.76
C GLN A 161 18.98 0.46 7.08
N LYS A 162 19.82 -0.56 7.24
CA LYS A 162 20.42 -0.91 8.55
C LYS A 162 21.86 -0.44 8.72
N LYS A 163 22.66 -0.37 7.65
CA LYS A 163 24.12 -0.16 7.75
C LYS A 163 24.60 1.21 7.29
N ARG A 164 23.76 2.02 6.66
CA ARG A 164 24.14 3.38 6.23
C ARG A 164 23.80 4.48 7.24
N SER A 165 23.47 4.13 8.49
CA SER A 165 23.10 5.03 9.61
C SER A 165 21.86 5.90 9.37
N GLY A 166 21.22 6.42 10.41
CA GLY A 166 20.13 7.41 10.28
C GLY A 166 18.79 6.82 9.86
N GLN A 167 18.11 7.46 8.89
CA GLN A 167 16.70 7.23 8.56
C GLN A 167 16.48 6.08 7.56
N TRP A 168 15.40 5.30 7.74
CA TRP A 168 15.07 4.14 6.90
C TRP A 168 14.68 4.49 5.46
N VAL A 169 14.34 5.75 5.18
CA VAL A 169 14.02 6.27 3.84
C VAL A 169 15.03 5.81 2.78
N LYS A 170 16.31 5.69 3.15
CA LYS A 170 17.39 5.26 2.25
C LYS A 170 17.24 3.84 1.72
N GLY A 171 16.74 2.92 2.55
CA GLY A 171 16.46 1.54 2.12
C GLY A 171 15.04 1.36 1.60
N LYS A 172 14.14 2.32 1.82
CA LYS A 172 12.70 2.16 1.59
C LYS A 172 12.16 2.94 0.39
N SER A 173 13.00 3.67 -0.34
CA SER A 173 12.52 4.70 -1.29
C SER A 173 13.13 4.63 -2.70
N SER A 174 13.70 3.49 -3.10
CA SER A 174 14.18 3.37 -4.47
C SER A 174 13.03 3.39 -5.47
N GLU A 175 13.33 3.62 -6.74
CA GLU A 175 12.33 3.54 -7.80
C GLU A 175 11.63 2.17 -7.76
N THR A 176 10.31 2.14 -7.96
CA THR A 176 9.47 0.93 -7.87
C THR A 176 9.40 0.23 -6.51
N PHE A 177 9.97 0.80 -5.44
CA PHE A 177 9.91 0.18 -4.10
C PHE A 177 8.55 0.35 -3.38
N GLY A 178 7.58 0.99 -4.04
CA GLY A 178 6.29 1.32 -3.46
C GLY A 178 5.10 1.02 -4.37
N PRO A 179 4.90 -0.20 -4.88
CA PRO A 179 3.69 -0.53 -5.62
C PRO A 179 2.43 -0.37 -4.75
N VAL A 180 1.45 0.39 -5.26
CA VAL A 180 0.19 0.68 -4.56
C VAL A 180 -0.99 0.24 -5.43
N GLY A 181 -1.78 -0.73 -4.96
CA GLY A 181 -2.96 -1.21 -5.67
C GLY A 181 -3.10 -2.74 -5.64
N PRO A 182 -4.00 -3.33 -6.45
CA PRO A 182 -4.48 -2.81 -7.74
C PRO A 182 -5.63 -1.80 -7.71
N TYR A 183 -6.26 -1.62 -6.55
CA TYR A 183 -7.32 -0.64 -6.36
C TYR A 183 -7.36 -0.17 -4.91
N ILE A 184 -8.05 0.94 -4.66
CA ILE A 184 -8.53 1.33 -3.33
C ILE A 184 -9.91 0.73 -3.14
N VAL A 185 -10.08 -0.03 -2.06
CA VAL A 185 -11.36 -0.56 -1.62
C VAL A 185 -11.94 0.38 -0.57
N THR A 186 -13.14 0.92 -0.81
CA THR A 186 -13.82 1.77 0.18
C THR A 186 -14.26 0.95 1.39
N LYS A 187 -14.34 1.62 2.55
CA LYS A 187 -14.57 0.97 3.85
C LYS A 187 -15.82 0.10 3.89
N ASP A 188 -16.88 0.51 3.19
CA ASP A 188 -18.17 -0.19 3.18
C ASP A 188 -18.15 -1.55 2.46
N GLU A 189 -17.10 -1.88 1.71
CA GLU A 189 -16.94 -3.19 1.05
C GLU A 189 -16.29 -4.24 1.95
N ILE A 190 -15.59 -3.82 3.01
CA ILE A 190 -14.83 -4.74 3.86
C ILE A 190 -15.49 -4.81 5.23
N LYS A 191 -16.11 -5.96 5.54
CA LYS A 191 -16.80 -6.19 6.81
C LYS A 191 -15.87 -6.06 8.02
N ASP A 192 -14.66 -6.63 7.92
CA ASP A 192 -13.64 -6.58 8.96
C ASP A 192 -12.25 -6.48 8.34
N VAL A 193 -11.70 -5.27 8.31
CA VAL A 193 -10.36 -4.99 7.77
C VAL A 193 -9.23 -5.58 8.64
N TYR A 194 -9.54 -5.93 9.89
CA TYR A 194 -8.61 -6.55 10.83
C TYR A 194 -8.75 -8.08 10.87
N ASN A 195 -9.34 -8.69 9.84
CA ASN A 195 -9.35 -10.13 9.66
C ASN A 195 -9.23 -10.52 8.18
N LEU A 196 -8.15 -10.07 7.54
CA LEU A 196 -7.84 -10.37 6.15
C LEU A 196 -6.57 -11.21 6.09
N ASN A 197 -6.58 -12.31 5.34
CA ASN A 197 -5.38 -13.11 5.13
C ASN A 197 -4.42 -12.39 4.17
N MET A 198 -3.13 -12.55 4.43
CA MET A 198 -2.04 -11.93 3.70
C MET A 198 -1.08 -13.03 3.24
N SER A 199 -0.60 -12.95 2.01
CA SER A 199 0.42 -13.86 1.52
C SER A 199 1.38 -13.22 0.52
N LEU A 200 2.61 -13.70 0.51
CA LEU A 200 3.62 -13.35 -0.48
C LEU A 200 4.47 -14.57 -0.83
N ASP A 201 4.66 -14.78 -2.13
CA ASP A 201 5.46 -15.84 -2.72
C ASP A 201 6.58 -15.24 -3.59
N VAL A 202 7.74 -15.91 -3.61
CA VAL A 202 8.84 -15.60 -4.54
C VAL A 202 9.08 -16.85 -5.40
N ASN A 203 8.95 -16.72 -6.72
CA ASN A 203 8.95 -17.82 -7.68
C ASN A 203 7.97 -18.94 -7.31
N GLY A 204 6.77 -18.57 -6.84
CA GLY A 204 5.73 -19.52 -6.41
C GLY A 204 6.01 -20.24 -5.10
N LYS A 205 7.12 -19.93 -4.41
CA LYS A 205 7.40 -20.43 -3.06
C LYS A 205 6.91 -19.42 -2.03
N ARG A 206 6.01 -19.86 -1.15
CA ARG A 206 5.51 -19.08 -0.01
C ARG A 206 6.64 -18.59 0.88
N MET A 207 6.73 -17.28 1.05
CA MET A 207 7.66 -16.62 1.96
C MET A 207 6.93 -16.02 3.16
N GLN A 208 5.79 -15.36 2.95
CA GLN A 208 5.01 -14.75 4.03
C GLN A 208 3.58 -15.28 4.06
N THR A 209 3.11 -15.63 5.25
CA THR A 209 1.69 -15.88 5.55
C THR A 209 1.33 -15.07 6.78
N GLY A 210 0.24 -14.32 6.73
CA GLY A 210 -0.17 -13.48 7.85
C GLY A 210 -1.67 -13.19 7.84
N ASN A 211 -2.12 -12.46 8.84
CA ASN A 211 -3.49 -11.97 8.92
C ASN A 211 -3.50 -10.62 9.64
N THR A 212 -4.32 -9.67 9.15
CA THR A 212 -4.39 -8.30 9.69
C THR A 212 -4.87 -8.21 11.15
N SER A 213 -5.43 -9.29 11.71
CA SER A 213 -5.78 -9.40 13.14
C SER A 213 -4.57 -9.27 14.06
N LYS A 214 -3.39 -9.65 13.56
CA LYS A 214 -2.11 -9.60 14.28
C LYS A 214 -1.48 -8.20 14.33
N MET A 215 -2.10 -7.21 13.69
CA MET A 215 -1.69 -5.82 13.74
C MET A 215 -1.80 -5.27 15.18
N ILE A 216 -0.71 -4.73 15.70
CA ILE A 216 -0.60 -4.22 17.08
C ILE A 216 -1.29 -2.86 17.18
N HIS A 217 -0.84 -1.90 16.38
CA HIS A 217 -1.40 -0.56 16.30
C HIS A 217 -2.39 -0.48 15.13
N LYS A 218 -3.67 -0.35 15.46
CA LYS A 218 -4.78 -0.28 14.51
C LYS A 218 -4.78 1.03 13.71
N MET A 219 -5.40 1.05 12.53
CA MET A 219 -5.32 2.17 11.59
C MET A 219 -5.94 3.47 12.13
N ASN A 220 -6.98 3.37 12.95
CA ASN A 220 -7.56 4.52 13.65
C ASN A 220 -6.55 5.15 14.64
N PHE A 221 -5.84 4.32 15.41
CA PHE A 221 -4.78 4.80 16.29
C PHE A 221 -3.62 5.40 15.50
N LEU A 222 -3.16 4.75 14.43
CA LEU A 222 -2.10 5.26 13.56
C LEU A 222 -2.47 6.61 12.93
N THR A 223 -3.73 6.79 12.52
CA THR A 223 -4.24 8.06 11.98
C THR A 223 -4.20 9.17 13.03
N SER A 224 -4.69 8.89 14.25
CA SER A 224 -4.65 9.83 15.37
C SER A 224 -3.20 10.21 15.70
N TYR A 225 -2.36 9.21 15.93
CA TYR A 225 -0.98 9.38 16.36
C TYR A 225 -0.12 10.11 15.31
N ALA A 226 -0.19 9.72 14.03
CA ALA A 226 0.56 10.41 12.97
C ALA A 226 0.15 11.88 12.85
N SER A 227 -1.13 12.19 13.09
CA SER A 227 -1.64 13.56 13.01
C SER A 227 -1.14 14.48 14.15
N GLU A 228 -0.61 13.94 15.24
CA GLU A 228 0.05 14.72 16.30
C GLU A 228 1.33 15.38 15.78
N PHE A 229 2.02 14.73 14.83
CA PHE A 229 3.31 15.18 14.31
C PHE A 229 3.18 15.94 12.99
N MET A 230 2.25 15.55 12.11
CA MET A 230 2.05 16.20 10.82
C MET A 230 0.57 16.43 10.49
N THR A 231 0.29 17.29 9.51
CA THR A 231 -1.06 17.39 8.94
C THR A 231 -1.20 16.29 7.90
N LEU A 232 -2.19 15.41 8.06
CA LEU A 232 -2.55 14.41 7.07
C LEU A 232 -3.41 15.08 5.99
N LEU A 233 -3.16 14.75 4.73
CA LEU A 233 -3.87 15.29 3.57
C LEU A 233 -4.64 14.19 2.84
N PRO A 234 -5.77 14.51 2.17
CA PRO A 234 -6.43 13.54 1.30
C PRO A 234 -5.45 12.97 0.27
N GLY A 235 -5.48 11.64 0.09
CA GLY A 235 -4.56 10.90 -0.75
C GLY A 235 -3.27 10.46 -0.06
N ASP A 236 -2.95 10.92 1.15
CA ASP A 236 -1.79 10.39 1.88
C ASP A 236 -1.95 8.87 2.13
N ILE A 237 -0.86 8.13 1.97
CA ILE A 237 -0.83 6.67 2.07
C ILE A 237 -0.03 6.28 3.30
N ILE A 238 -0.61 5.43 4.15
CA ILE A 238 0.06 4.89 5.33
C ILE A 238 0.00 3.36 5.27
N THR A 239 1.15 2.72 5.07
CA THR A 239 1.31 1.27 5.07
C THR A 239 1.63 0.75 6.46
N THR A 240 0.99 -0.35 6.86
CA THR A 240 0.78 -0.67 8.28
C THR A 240 1.75 -1.70 8.86
N GLY A 241 2.81 -2.06 8.14
CA GLY A 241 3.73 -3.11 8.54
C GLY A 241 3.41 -4.45 7.89
N THR A 242 4.33 -5.39 8.08
CA THR A 242 4.37 -6.68 7.39
C THR A 242 4.31 -7.87 8.37
N PRO A 243 3.72 -9.02 7.98
CA PRO A 243 3.80 -10.26 8.75
C PRO A 243 5.21 -10.91 8.67
N PRO A 244 5.47 -11.98 9.44
CA PRO A 244 6.71 -12.76 9.39
C PRO A 244 7.10 -13.26 7.99
N GLY A 245 8.36 -13.65 7.84
CA GLY A 245 8.86 -14.27 6.61
C GLY A 245 9.49 -13.30 5.60
N VAL A 246 9.91 -12.13 6.08
CA VAL A 246 10.81 -11.25 5.32
C VAL A 246 12.14 -11.96 5.10
N GLY A 247 12.75 -11.79 3.93
CA GLY A 247 13.96 -12.50 3.54
C GLY A 247 15.14 -12.25 4.48
N ASP A 248 15.26 -11.05 5.03
CA ASP A 248 16.30 -10.67 5.99
C ASP A 248 16.24 -11.42 7.32
N SER A 249 15.06 -11.92 7.71
CA SER A 249 14.86 -12.67 8.97
C SER A 249 15.00 -14.19 8.78
N MET A 250 15.12 -14.66 7.53
CA MET A 250 15.30 -16.07 7.23
C MET A 250 16.69 -16.58 7.67
N LYS A 251 16.80 -17.90 7.89
CA LYS A 251 18.05 -18.58 8.22
C LYS A 251 18.33 -19.70 7.22
N PRO A 252 19.28 -19.54 6.27
CA PRO A 252 20.04 -18.31 6.00
C PRO A 252 19.16 -17.19 5.40
N PRO A 253 19.59 -15.91 5.46
CA PRO A 253 18.86 -14.81 4.83
C PRO A 253 18.71 -15.02 3.32
N LYS A 254 17.58 -14.60 2.78
CA LYS A 254 17.30 -14.61 1.34
C LYS A 254 17.00 -13.18 0.86
N TYR A 255 17.52 -12.82 -0.29
CA TYR A 255 17.25 -11.54 -0.95
C TYR A 255 16.88 -11.77 -2.41
N LEU A 256 16.13 -10.82 -2.98
CA LEU A 256 15.66 -10.87 -4.35
C LEU A 256 16.83 -10.76 -5.33
N LYS A 257 16.73 -11.54 -6.41
CA LYS A 257 17.66 -11.53 -7.53
C LYS A 257 16.93 -11.22 -8.83
N LYS A 258 17.65 -10.60 -9.77
CA LYS A 258 17.16 -10.38 -11.13
C LYS A 258 16.63 -11.69 -11.74
N GLY A 259 15.46 -11.60 -12.37
CA GLY A 259 14.75 -12.73 -12.96
C GLY A 259 13.82 -13.48 -12.02
N GLU A 260 13.83 -13.20 -10.71
CA GLU A 260 12.79 -13.70 -9.80
C GLU A 260 11.46 -12.96 -10.01
N VAL A 261 10.37 -13.59 -9.56
CA VAL A 261 9.02 -13.02 -9.60
C VAL A 261 8.45 -13.01 -8.19
N VAL A 262 7.94 -11.86 -7.76
CA VAL A 262 7.22 -11.70 -6.49
C VAL A 262 5.73 -11.63 -6.76
N THR A 263 4.94 -12.44 -6.07
CA THR A 263 3.47 -12.36 -6.11
C THR A 263 2.92 -12.25 -4.71
N LEU A 264 1.98 -11.33 -4.48
CA LEU A 264 1.40 -11.08 -3.17
C LEU A 264 -0.09 -10.79 -3.28
N SER A 265 -0.81 -11.05 -2.20
CA SER A 265 -2.26 -10.81 -2.12
C SER A 265 -2.71 -10.57 -0.69
N ILE A 266 -3.78 -9.79 -0.57
CA ILE A 266 -4.57 -9.67 0.66
C ILE A 266 -6.03 -9.88 0.29
N ASP A 267 -6.76 -10.63 1.12
CA ASP A 267 -8.18 -10.88 0.92
C ASP A 267 -8.93 -9.57 0.63
N GLN A 268 -9.81 -9.61 -0.38
CA GLN A 268 -10.62 -8.47 -0.88
C GLN A 268 -9.83 -7.31 -1.53
N LEU A 269 -8.53 -7.17 -1.25
CA LEU A 269 -7.66 -6.11 -1.80
C LEU A 269 -6.96 -6.49 -3.11
N GLY A 270 -7.12 -7.73 -3.56
CA GLY A 270 -6.58 -8.20 -4.84
C GLY A 270 -5.14 -8.72 -4.70
N SER A 271 -4.40 -8.65 -5.80
CA SER A 271 -3.05 -9.20 -5.91
C SER A 271 -2.13 -8.31 -6.73
N GLN A 272 -0.83 -8.46 -6.49
CA GLN A 272 0.25 -7.83 -7.23
C GLN A 272 1.21 -8.89 -7.77
N LYS A 273 1.87 -8.59 -8.90
CA LYS A 273 2.92 -9.43 -9.49
C LYS A 273 4.04 -8.56 -10.06
N HIS A 274 5.25 -8.77 -9.57
CA HIS A 274 6.43 -8.00 -9.97
C HIS A 274 7.51 -8.92 -10.54
N SER A 275 8.00 -8.62 -11.75
CA SER A 275 9.23 -9.22 -12.25
C SER A 275 10.41 -8.42 -11.72
N VAL A 276 11.42 -9.09 -11.16
CA VAL A 276 12.61 -8.43 -10.62
C VAL A 276 13.62 -8.20 -11.75
N VAL A 277 13.97 -6.93 -12.04
CA VAL A 277 14.79 -6.53 -13.21
C VAL A 277 16.09 -5.83 -12.85
#